data_AF-A0ABD5RZL6-F1
#
_entry.id   AF-A0ABD5RZL6-F1
#
_cell.length_a   1.000
_cell.length_b   1.000
_cell.length_c   1.000
_cell.angle_alpha   90.00
_cell.angle_beta   90.00
_cell.angle_gamma   90.00
#
_symmetry.space_group_name_H-M   'P 1'
#
loop_
_entity.id
_entity.type
_entity.pdbx_description
1 polymer ?
#
loop_
_entity_poly.entity_id
_entity_poly.type
_entity_poly.pdbx_seq_one_letter_code
_entity_poly.pdbx_strand_id
1 'polypeptide(L)'
;MSSAPLRRLRDRERDGVLPILVAVTVVALLARLYALGWRVAHQDEGRVGSWILHYVEYGEWQYRAIIHGPFLPHVNGVVFSLFGASGLLLLLPLEGLEFSLLAGVALVLSMYWIADGMRGGEVNGCPVDVVRR
;
A
#
# COMPACT_ATOMS: atom_id res chain seq x y z
N MET A 1 16.76 37.66 -14.17
CA MET A 1 17.62 37.29 -13.01
C MET A 1 17.59 35.78 -12.82
N SER A 2 18.76 35.14 -12.69
CA SER A 2 18.95 33.68 -12.80
C SER A 2 18.36 32.90 -11.62
N SER A 3 17.42 31.99 -11.88
CA SER A 3 16.77 31.10 -10.91
C SER A 3 17.59 29.83 -10.60
N ALA A 4 18.78 29.70 -11.18
CA ALA A 4 19.67 28.55 -11.04
C ALA A 4 20.06 28.16 -9.58
N PRO A 5 20.34 29.09 -8.65
CA PRO A 5 20.76 28.70 -7.30
C PRO A 5 19.61 28.11 -6.45
N LEU A 6 18.39 28.62 -6.62
CA LEU A 6 17.20 28.11 -5.90
C LEU A 6 16.77 26.72 -6.41
N ARG A 7 16.92 26.44 -7.72
CA ARG A 7 16.71 25.08 -8.26
C ARG A 7 17.68 24.09 -7.64
N ARG A 8 18.97 24.44 -7.57
CA ARG A 8 20.03 23.57 -7.07
C ARG A 8 19.88 23.20 -5.59
N LEU A 9 19.42 24.14 -4.76
CA LEU A 9 19.09 23.88 -3.34
C LEU A 9 17.89 22.94 -3.20
N ARG A 10 16.84 23.14 -4.01
CA ARG A 10 15.64 22.30 -3.99
C ARG A 10 15.90 20.88 -4.48
N ASP A 11 16.77 20.70 -5.48
CA ASP A 11 17.16 19.39 -5.95
C ASP A 11 18.00 18.65 -4.88
N ARG A 12 18.92 19.36 -4.22
CA ARG A 12 19.72 18.83 -3.11
C ARG A 12 18.89 18.37 -1.90
N GLU A 13 17.84 19.11 -1.54
CA GLU A 13 16.93 18.69 -0.47
C GLU A 13 16.12 17.44 -0.85
N ARG A 14 15.64 17.36 -2.11
CA ARG A 14 14.91 16.18 -2.60
C ARG A 14 15.79 14.91 -2.57
N ASP A 15 17.06 15.05 -2.94
CA ASP A 15 18.01 13.94 -2.93
C ASP A 15 18.24 13.38 -1.51
N GLY A 16 18.10 14.21 -0.48
CA GLY A 16 18.21 13.79 0.93
C GLY A 16 16.92 13.24 1.54
N VAL A 17 15.76 13.78 1.16
CA VAL A 17 14.46 13.42 1.76
C VAL A 17 13.96 12.05 1.28
N LEU A 18 14.12 11.73 -0.01
CA LEU A 18 13.65 10.47 -0.57
C LEU A 18 14.25 9.23 0.13
N PRO A 19 15.58 9.10 0.31
CA PRO A 19 16.15 7.93 0.98
C PRO A 19 15.70 7.83 2.45
N ILE A 20 15.48 8.96 3.14
CA ILE A 20 14.96 8.98 4.51
C ILE A 20 13.54 8.42 4.55
N LEU A 21 12.66 8.86 3.65
CA LEU A 21 11.29 8.35 3.58
C LEU A 21 11.28 6.85 3.29
N VAL A 22 12.06 6.40 2.31
CA VAL A 22 12.19 4.97 1.98
C VAL A 22 12.66 4.17 3.21
N ALA A 23 13.70 4.65 3.90
CA ALA A 23 14.20 3.99 5.10
C ALA A 23 13.13 3.90 6.21
N VAL A 24 12.42 4.99 6.49
CA VAL A 24 11.34 5.04 7.49
C VAL A 24 10.21 4.08 7.12
N THR A 25 9.79 4.06 5.85
CA THR A 25 8.74 3.15 5.37
C THR A 25 9.17 1.70 5.53
N VAL A 26 10.39 1.34 5.14
CA VAL A 26 10.92 -0.03 5.29
C VAL A 26 10.94 -0.43 6.76
N VAL A 27 11.45 0.43 7.65
CA VAL A 27 11.49 0.16 9.09
C VAL A 27 10.08 -0.02 9.66
N ALA A 28 9.13 0.83 9.28
CA ALA A 28 7.74 0.73 9.74
C ALA A 28 7.08 -0.57 9.27
N LEU A 29 7.32 -1.00 8.03
CA LEU A 29 6.82 -2.27 7.50
C LEU A 29 7.42 -3.46 8.24
N LEU A 30 8.72 -3.46 8.50
CA LEU A 30 9.38 -4.53 9.26
C LEU A 30 8.85 -4.61 10.70
N ALA A 31 8.71 -3.48 11.38
CA ALA A 31 8.14 -3.42 12.72
C ALA A 31 6.69 -3.93 12.74
N ARG A 32 5.89 -3.58 11.72
CA ARG A 32 4.52 -4.07 11.57
C ARG A 32 4.47 -5.59 11.39
N LEU A 33 5.32 -6.15 10.53
CA LEU A 33 5.40 -7.60 10.29
C LEU A 33 5.81 -8.36 11.56
N TYR A 34 6.77 -7.83 12.31
CA TYR A 34 7.18 -8.40 13.58
C TYR A 34 6.02 -8.39 14.59
N ALA A 35 5.35 -7.26 14.77
CA ALA A 35 4.23 -7.13 15.70
C ALA A 35 3.02 -8.03 15.33
N LEU A 36 2.82 -8.29 14.04
CA LEU A 36 1.74 -9.14 13.55
C LEU A 36 1.86 -10.58 14.04
N GLY A 37 3.07 -11.15 14.08
CA GLY A 37 3.29 -12.52 14.53
C GLY A 37 3.04 -12.74 16.03
N TRP A 38 3.03 -11.67 16.82
CA TRP A 38 2.90 -11.73 18.28
C TRP A 38 1.51 -11.35 18.79
N ARG A 39 0.64 -10.80 17.93
CA ARG A 39 -0.70 -10.39 18.34
C ARG A 39 -1.71 -11.53 18.21
N VAL A 40 -2.74 -11.48 19.05
CA VAL A 40 -3.92 -12.32 18.89
C VAL A 40 -4.73 -11.81 17.69
N ALA A 41 -5.34 -12.74 16.94
CA ALA A 41 -6.24 -12.41 15.84
C ALA A 41 -7.46 -11.62 16.35
N HIS A 42 -7.88 -10.62 15.58
CA HIS A 42 -9.14 -9.96 15.86
C HIS A 42 -10.30 -10.92 15.60
N GLN A 43 -11.45 -10.71 16.26
CA GLN A 43 -12.61 -11.58 16.12
C GLN A 43 -13.07 -11.71 14.67
N ASP A 44 -13.01 -10.62 13.92
CA ASP A 44 -13.39 -10.63 12.51
C ASP A 44 -12.41 -11.46 11.66
N GLU A 45 -11.10 -11.34 11.92
CA GLU A 45 -10.07 -12.12 11.23
C GLU A 45 -10.23 -13.62 11.47
N GLY A 46 -10.45 -14.01 12.73
CA GLY A 46 -10.67 -15.41 13.09
C GLY A 46 -11.96 -15.98 12.47
N ARG A 47 -13.03 -15.18 12.45
CA ARG A 47 -14.31 -15.55 11.83
C ARG A 47 -14.18 -15.68 10.31
N VAL A 48 -13.59 -14.71 9.64
CA VAL A 48 -13.40 -14.73 8.19
C VAL A 48 -12.47 -15.89 7.81
N GLY A 49 -11.35 -16.05 8.50
CA GLY A 49 -10.40 -17.14 8.26
C GLY A 49 -11.02 -18.53 8.39
N SER A 50 -11.87 -18.75 9.41
CA SER A 50 -12.52 -20.06 9.59
C SER A 50 -13.50 -20.39 8.47
N TRP A 51 -14.26 -19.42 7.97
CA TRP A 51 -15.13 -19.62 6.81
C TRP A 51 -14.35 -19.94 5.54
N ILE A 52 -13.22 -19.26 5.33
CA ILE A 52 -12.38 -19.50 4.14
C ILE A 52 -11.79 -20.91 4.19
N LEU A 53 -11.30 -21.36 5.34
CA LEU A 53 -10.82 -22.73 5.52
C LEU A 53 -11.91 -23.76 5.26
N HIS A 54 -13.12 -23.48 5.72
CA HIS A 54 -14.28 -24.32 5.41
C HIS A 54 -14.54 -24.38 3.90
N TYR A 55 -14.52 -23.27 3.17
CA TYR A 55 -14.72 -23.29 1.72
C TYR A 55 -13.60 -24.04 0.97
N VAL A 56 -12.36 -23.92 1.44
CA VAL A 56 -11.22 -24.65 0.87
C VAL A 56 -11.33 -26.16 1.13
N GLU A 57 -11.74 -26.56 2.33
CA GLU A 57 -11.87 -27.97 2.72
C GLU A 57 -13.00 -28.68 1.97
N TYR A 58 -14.15 -28.03 1.81
CA TYR A 58 -15.33 -28.62 1.17
C TYR A 58 -15.38 -28.39 -0.35
N GLY A 59 -14.57 -27.46 -0.87
CA GLY A 59 -14.53 -27.11 -2.30
C GLY A 59 -15.74 -26.32 -2.79
N GLU A 60 -16.64 -25.89 -1.89
CA GLU A 60 -17.90 -25.23 -2.21
C GLU A 60 -17.93 -23.83 -1.60
N TRP A 61 -17.89 -22.81 -2.47
CA TRP A 61 -18.04 -21.42 -2.04
C TRP A 61 -19.50 -20.97 -2.19
N GLN A 62 -20.01 -20.33 -1.13
CA GLN A 62 -21.31 -19.66 -1.15
C GLN A 62 -21.16 -18.23 -0.71
N TYR A 63 -21.79 -17.31 -1.45
CA TYR A 63 -21.81 -15.90 -1.08
C TYR A 63 -22.49 -15.70 0.28
N ARG A 64 -21.75 -15.10 1.21
CA ARG A 64 -22.27 -14.65 2.49
C ARG A 64 -21.85 -13.20 2.71
N ALA A 65 -22.83 -12.30 2.82
CA ALA A 65 -22.60 -10.88 3.00
C ALA A 65 -21.84 -10.55 4.31
N ILE A 66 -21.87 -11.45 5.29
CA ILE A 66 -21.15 -11.31 6.57
C ILE A 66 -19.62 -11.39 6.45
N ILE A 67 -19.08 -11.76 5.27
CA ILE A 67 -17.65 -12.04 5.04
C ILE A 67 -17.01 -11.06 4.03
N HIS A 68 -17.48 -9.80 4.01
CA HIS A 68 -16.90 -8.68 3.24
C HIS A 68 -16.77 -8.88 1.72
N GLY A 69 -17.57 -9.77 1.13
CA GLY A 69 -17.62 -10.02 -0.31
C GLY A 69 -16.73 -11.17 -0.79
N PRO A 70 -16.73 -11.46 -2.11
CA PRO A 70 -16.11 -12.66 -2.65
C PRO A 70 -14.58 -12.61 -2.69
N PHE A 71 -13.99 -11.42 -2.60
CA PHE A 71 -12.55 -11.25 -2.83
C PHE A 71 -11.67 -12.01 -1.82
N LEU A 72 -11.94 -11.85 -0.52
CA LEU A 72 -11.13 -12.47 0.54
C LEU A 72 -11.15 -14.00 0.47
N PRO A 73 -12.31 -14.68 0.33
CA PRO A 73 -12.35 -16.13 0.18
C PRO A 73 -11.57 -16.68 -1.02
N HIS A 74 -11.61 -16.02 -2.17
CA HIS A 74 -10.92 -16.50 -3.35
C HIS A 74 -9.39 -16.32 -3.24
N VAL A 75 -8.94 -15.15 -2.79
CA VAL A 75 -7.50 -14.87 -2.68
C VAL A 75 -6.90 -15.66 -1.54
N ASN A 76 -7.49 -15.59 -0.35
CA ASN A 76 -6.95 -16.30 0.81
C ASN A 76 -7.11 -17.81 0.68
N GLY A 77 -8.13 -18.30 -0.03
CA GLY A 77 -8.26 -19.73 -0.29
C GLY A 77 -7.07 -20.30 -1.05
N VAL A 78 -6.55 -19.55 -2.04
CA VAL A 78 -5.32 -19.91 -2.74
C VAL A 78 -4.12 -19.85 -1.79
N VAL A 79 -4.00 -18.78 -0.99
CA VAL A 79 -2.89 -18.66 -0.03
C VAL A 79 -2.90 -19.79 1.00
N PHE A 80 -4.05 -20.12 1.59
CA PHE A 80 -4.20 -21.17 2.58
C PHE A 80 -3.94 -22.56 2.00
N SER A 81 -4.31 -22.81 0.75
CA SER A 81 -4.01 -24.09 0.09
C SER A 81 -2.51 -24.27 -0.22
N LEU A 82 -1.78 -23.18 -0.50
CA LEU A 82 -0.34 -23.23 -0.79
C LEU A 82 0.52 -23.24 0.48
N PHE A 83 0.16 -22.46 1.49
CA PHE A 83 1.02 -22.17 2.64
C PHE A 83 0.44 -22.65 3.99
N GLY A 84 -0.81 -23.06 4.02
CA GLY A 84 -1.49 -23.54 5.24
C GLY A 84 -1.93 -22.43 6.19
N ALA A 85 -2.71 -22.84 7.19
CA ALA A 85 -3.40 -22.00 8.16
C ALA A 85 -2.60 -21.80 9.48
N SER A 86 -1.30 -21.48 9.40
CA SER A 86 -0.46 -21.27 10.61
C SER A 86 -0.48 -19.81 11.07
N GLY A 87 -0.29 -19.45 12.35
CA GLY A 87 -0.49 -18.07 12.86
C GLY A 87 0.18 -16.92 12.08
N LEU A 88 1.31 -17.16 11.39
CA LEU A 88 1.88 -16.18 10.45
C LEU A 88 1.06 -16.12 9.15
N LEU A 89 0.60 -17.25 8.61
CA LEU A 89 -0.07 -17.51 7.32
C LEU A 89 -1.62 -17.61 7.37
N LEU A 90 -2.21 -17.72 8.55
CA LEU A 90 -3.63 -17.71 8.89
C LEU A 90 -4.11 -16.27 9.08
N LEU A 91 -3.22 -15.44 9.66
CA LEU A 91 -3.36 -13.98 9.72
C LEU A 91 -2.67 -13.28 8.55
N LEU A 92 -1.83 -13.98 7.77
CA LEU A 92 -1.53 -13.53 6.42
C LEU A 92 -2.70 -13.92 5.54
N PRO A 93 -3.25 -12.89 4.93
CA PRO A 93 -3.33 -12.92 3.49
C PRO A 93 -2.50 -11.76 2.97
N LEU A 94 -1.20 -11.70 3.29
CA LEU A 94 -0.38 -10.53 2.97
C LEU A 94 -1.15 -9.22 3.24
N GLU A 95 -1.60 -8.89 4.47
CA GLU A 95 -2.49 -7.75 4.84
C GLU A 95 -2.49 -6.53 3.89
N GLY A 96 -3.09 -6.70 2.72
CA GLY A 96 -2.73 -5.92 1.56
C GLY A 96 -1.28 -5.44 1.50
N LEU A 97 -0.19 -6.19 1.78
CA LEU A 97 1.18 -5.68 1.52
C LEU A 97 1.36 -5.48 0.02
N GLU A 98 0.81 -6.38 -0.80
CA GLU A 98 0.69 -6.20 -2.24
C GLU A 98 -0.22 -5.02 -2.57
N PHE A 99 -1.36 -4.90 -1.89
CA PHE A 99 -2.30 -3.78 -2.03
C PHE A 99 -1.83 -2.47 -1.40
N SER A 100 -0.86 -2.47 -0.50
CA SER A 100 -0.32 -1.34 0.28
C SER A 100 1.00 -0.93 -0.33
N LEU A 101 1.72 -1.86 -0.97
CA LEU A 101 2.74 -1.57 -1.96
C LEU A 101 2.07 -1.04 -3.23
N LEU A 102 1.00 -1.64 -3.75
CA LEU A 102 0.25 -1.11 -4.89
C LEU A 102 -0.45 0.19 -4.54
N ALA A 103 -1.14 0.29 -3.39
CA ALA A 103 -1.73 1.55 -2.95
C ALA A 103 -0.65 2.54 -2.58
N GLY A 104 0.46 2.12 -1.99
CA GLY A 104 1.61 2.99 -1.72
C GLY A 104 2.22 3.53 -3.00
N VAL A 105 2.43 2.68 -4.01
CA VAL A 105 2.89 3.04 -5.36
C VAL A 105 1.86 3.92 -6.06
N ALA A 106 0.59 3.56 -6.07
CA ALA A 106 -0.49 4.34 -6.66
C ALA A 106 -0.67 5.69 -5.96
N LEU A 107 -0.51 5.74 -4.64
CA LEU A 107 -0.55 6.96 -3.84
C LEU A 107 0.66 7.85 -4.16
N VAL A 108 1.86 7.28 -4.21
CA VAL A 108 3.09 7.99 -4.58
C VAL A 108 3.01 8.49 -6.01
N LEU A 109 2.50 7.69 -6.95
CA LEU A 109 2.28 8.08 -8.34
C LEU A 109 1.21 9.17 -8.43
N SER A 110 0.09 9.04 -7.71
CA SER A 110 -0.95 10.06 -7.64
C SER A 110 -0.39 11.40 -7.13
N MET A 111 0.36 11.37 -6.02
CA MET A 111 1.05 12.54 -5.50
C MET A 111 2.07 13.10 -6.49
N TYR A 112 2.85 12.24 -7.16
CA TYR A 112 3.85 12.64 -8.15
C TYR A 112 3.20 13.35 -9.33
N TRP A 113 2.16 12.77 -9.92
CA TRP A 113 1.44 13.33 -11.07
C TRP A 113 0.73 14.64 -10.74
N ILE A 114 0.11 14.74 -9.55
CA ILE A 114 -0.49 15.99 -9.08
C ILE A 114 0.61 17.05 -8.87
N ALA A 115 1.70 16.70 -8.21
CA ALA A 115 2.79 17.63 -7.95
C ALA A 115 3.49 18.08 -9.25
N ASP A 116 3.64 17.19 -10.23
CA ASP A 116 4.20 17.51 -11.54
C ASP A 116 3.26 18.42 -12.33
N GLY A 117 1.96 18.09 -12.37
CA GLY A 117 0.93 18.94 -12.99
C GLY A 117 0.85 20.34 -12.38
N MET A 118 1.01 20.47 -11.06
CA MET A 118 1.04 21.78 -10.38
C MET A 118 2.37 22.53 -10.57
N ARG A 119 3.47 21.84 -10.87
CA ARG A 119 4.78 22.42 -11.15
C ARG A 119 5.00 22.73 -12.62
N GLY A 120 4.17 22.15 -13.49
CA GLY A 120 4.00 22.57 -14.86
C GLY A 120 3.64 24.04 -14.84
N GLY A 121 4.63 24.90 -15.06
CA GLY A 121 4.43 26.33 -15.23
C GLY A 121 3.76 26.63 -16.57
N GLU A 122 2.87 25.75 -17.04
CA GLU A 122 2.17 25.82 -18.31
C GLU A 122 0.69 25.54 -18.08
N VAL A 123 -0.18 26.45 -18.53
CA VAL A 123 -1.63 26.24 -18.58
C VAL A 123 -1.99 26.19 -20.06
N ASN A 124 -2.61 25.09 -20.52
CA ASN A 124 -2.91 24.84 -21.93
C ASN A 124 -1.67 24.87 -22.87
N GLY A 125 -0.49 24.47 -22.37
CA GLY A 125 0.76 24.50 -23.13
C GLY A 125 1.39 25.90 -23.29
N CYS A 126 0.84 26.92 -22.61
CA CYS A 126 1.40 28.25 -22.58
C CYS A 126 2.14 28.48 -21.25
N PRO A 127 3.43 28.90 -21.27
CA PRO A 127 4.17 29.19 -20.06
C PRO A 127 3.51 30.33 -19.28
N VAL A 128 3.25 30.08 -18.01
CA VAL A 128 2.73 31.04 -17.04
C VAL A 128 3.93 31.66 -16.34
N ASP A 129 4.21 32.92 -16.69
CA ASP A 129 5.18 33.74 -15.98
C ASP A 129 4.70 33.95 -14.54
N VAL A 130 5.24 33.17 -13.59
CA VAL A 130 5.21 33.47 -12.16
C VAL A 130 6.14 34.65 -11.85
N VAL A 131 5.95 35.76 -12.55
CA VAL A 131 6.53 37.04 -12.20
C VAL A 131 5.69 37.59 -11.05
N ARG A 132 6.22 37.45 -9.84
CA ARG A 132 5.69 38.07 -8.62
C ARG A 132 5.41 39.55 -8.87
N ARG A 133 4.19 40.00 -8.54
CA ARG A 133 3.99 41.36 -8.02
C ARG A 133 4.66 41.51 -6.66
#